data_AF-B2UIN5-F1
#
_entry.id   AF-B2UIN5-F1
#
_cell.length_a   1.000
_cell.length_b   1.000
_cell.length_c   1.000
_cell.angle_alpha   90.00
_cell.angle_beta   90.00
_cell.angle_gamma   90.00
#
_symmetry.space_group_name_H-M   'P 1'
#
loop_
_entity.id
_entity.type
_entity.pdbx_description
1 polymer ?
#
loop_
_entity_poly.entity_id
_entity_poly.type
_entity_poly.pdbx_seq_one_letter_code
_entity_poly.pdbx_strand_id
1 'polypeptide(L)'
;MSIKEAIDFLKQRGRFDSYAALARAAGMDRIRMQNIRAGVASPSVKEEFALAEACGMKPADAVALLEAAKDPESRSFWKKYSEVFRRPLNAPNRGRLLKA
;
A
#
# COMPACT_ATOMS: atom_id res chain seq x y z
N MET A 1 1.03 -14.43 -1.96
CA MET A 1 0.79 -13.41 -0.94
C MET A 1 -0.70 -13.23 -0.89
N SER A 2 -1.29 -13.36 0.29
CA SER A 2 -2.73 -13.17 0.52
C SER A 2 -3.05 -11.72 0.83
N ILE A 3 -4.33 -11.35 0.70
CA ILE A 3 -4.81 -10.01 1.10
C ILE A 3 -4.52 -9.70 2.56
N LYS A 4 -4.56 -10.71 3.45
CA LYS A 4 -4.18 -10.57 4.86
C LYS A 4 -2.73 -10.11 4.99
N GLU A 5 -1.81 -10.76 4.29
CA GLU A 5 -0.38 -10.41 4.32
C GLU A 5 -0.12 -9.01 3.76
N ALA A 6 -0.85 -8.61 2.71
CA ALA A 6 -0.77 -7.26 2.16
C ALA A 6 -1.24 -6.19 3.17
N ILE A 7 -2.36 -6.41 3.84
CA ILE A 7 -2.86 -5.51 4.90
C ILE A 7 -1.90 -5.49 6.11
N ASP A 8 -1.33 -6.64 6.49
CA ASP A 8 -0.32 -6.74 7.55
C ASP A 8 0.93 -5.92 7.20
N PHE A 9 1.40 -6.00 5.94
CA PHE A 9 2.50 -5.19 5.43
C PHE A 9 2.18 -3.70 5.49
N LEU A 10 1.00 -3.27 5.03
CA LEU A 10 0.58 -1.86 5.09
C LEU A 10 0.55 -1.32 6.52
N LYS A 11 0.00 -2.09 7.46
CA LYS A 11 -0.01 -1.73 8.89
C LYS A 11 1.40 -1.50 9.42
N GLN A 12 2.33 -2.41 9.11
CA GLN A 12 3.74 -2.30 9.51
C GLN A 12 4.44 -1.11 8.84
N ARG A 13 4.21 -0.92 7.53
CA ARG A 13 4.81 0.16 6.73
C ARG A 13 4.40 1.54 7.24
N GLY A 14 3.13 1.71 7.57
CA GLY A 14 2.57 2.92 8.16
C GLY A 14 2.79 3.05 9.68
N ARG A 15 3.44 2.06 10.32
CA ARG A 15 3.71 2.02 11.77
C ARG A 15 2.45 2.14 12.64
N PHE A 16 1.34 1.57 12.19
CA PHE A 16 0.10 1.54 12.95
C PHE A 16 0.12 0.40 13.99
N ASP A 17 -0.31 0.71 15.20
CA ASP A 17 -0.41 -0.25 16.31
C ASP A 17 -1.53 -1.29 16.13
N SER A 18 -2.53 -0.94 15.30
CA SER A 18 -3.75 -1.70 15.14
C SER A 18 -4.34 -1.51 13.73
N TYR A 19 -5.15 -2.48 13.29
CA TYR A 19 -5.89 -2.34 12.02
C TYR A 19 -6.95 -1.24 12.08
N ALA A 20 -7.47 -0.95 13.27
CA ALA A 20 -8.40 0.15 13.48
C ALA A 20 -7.71 1.51 13.28
N ALA A 21 -6.47 1.68 13.74
CA ALA A 21 -5.69 2.88 13.49
C ALA A 21 -5.39 3.06 11.99
N LEU A 22 -5.00 1.99 11.30
CA LEU A 22 -4.82 2.00 9.84
C LEU A 22 -6.13 2.37 9.12
N ALA A 23 -7.26 1.74 9.48
CA ALA A 23 -8.56 2.03 8.90
C ALA A 23 -8.95 3.51 9.09
N ARG A 24 -8.80 4.03 10.31
CA ARG A 24 -9.08 5.43 10.62
C ARG A 24 -8.22 6.38 9.81
N ALA A 25 -6.92 6.09 9.68
CA ALA A 25 -6.01 6.91 8.88
C ALA A 25 -6.38 6.90 7.38
N ALA A 26 -6.90 5.79 6.86
CA ALA A 26 -7.41 5.67 5.50
C ALA A 26 -8.87 6.15 5.33
N GLY A 27 -9.51 6.71 6.37
CA GLY A 27 -10.91 7.14 6.32
C GLY A 27 -11.90 5.99 6.12
N MET A 28 -11.54 4.77 6.53
CA MET A 28 -12.32 3.54 6.37
C MET A 28 -12.94 3.10 7.69
N ASP A 29 -14.11 2.47 7.60
CA ASP A 29 -14.73 1.80 8.75
C ASP A 29 -13.93 0.57 9.22
N ARG A 30 -13.97 0.28 10.53
CA ARG A 30 -13.22 -0.83 11.14
C ARG A 30 -13.71 -2.19 10.62
N ILE A 31 -15.02 -2.37 10.48
CA ILE A 31 -15.60 -3.63 9.98
C ILE A 31 -15.23 -3.80 8.51
N ARG A 32 -15.24 -2.71 7.74
CA ARG A 32 -14.78 -2.72 6.35
C ARG A 32 -13.33 -3.21 6.23
N MET A 33 -12.41 -2.66 7.04
CA MET A 33 -11.01 -3.12 7.10
C MET A 33 -10.89 -4.59 7.52
N GLN A 34 -11.69 -5.04 8.49
CA GLN A 34 -11.69 -6.43 8.94
C GLN A 34 -12.15 -7.39 7.84
N ASN A 35 -13.20 -7.04 7.09
CA ASN A 35 -13.72 -7.83 5.98
C ASN A 35 -12.71 -7.94 4.83
N ILE A 36 -11.98 -6.85 4.53
CA ILE A 36 -10.90 -6.85 3.56
C ILE A 36 -9.76 -7.77 4.01
N ARG A 37 -9.30 -7.62 5.27
CA ARG A 37 -8.22 -8.46 5.82
C ARG A 37 -8.61 -9.95 5.84
N ALA A 38 -9.87 -10.27 6.08
CA ALA A 38 -10.39 -11.63 6.09
C ALA A 38 -10.57 -12.21 4.67
N GLY A 39 -10.39 -11.42 3.60
CA GLY A 39 -10.63 -11.84 2.22
C GLY A 39 -12.10 -11.99 1.85
N VAL A 40 -13.02 -11.53 2.72
CA VAL A 40 -14.47 -11.53 2.47
C VAL A 40 -14.85 -10.42 1.48
N ALA A 41 -14.07 -9.34 1.45
CA ALA A 41 -14.28 -8.24 0.54
C ALA A 41 -12.98 -7.78 -0.11
N SER A 42 -13.07 -7.26 -1.32
CA SER A 42 -11.96 -6.56 -1.98
C SER A 42 -12.02 -5.06 -1.68
N PRO A 43 -10.87 -4.39 -1.46
CA PRO A 43 -10.82 -2.94 -1.48
C PRO A 43 -11.16 -2.43 -2.88
N SER A 44 -11.84 -1.30 -2.93
CA SER A 44 -12.00 -0.48 -4.14
C SER A 44 -10.72 0.33 -4.39
N VAL A 45 -10.49 0.74 -5.63
CA VAL A 45 -9.33 1.58 -5.99
C VAL A 45 -9.22 2.84 -5.10
N LYS A 46 -10.35 3.47 -4.75
CA LYS A 46 -10.36 4.62 -3.83
C LYS A 46 -9.81 4.25 -2.45
N GLU A 47 -10.18 3.09 -1.92
CA GLU A 47 -9.68 2.59 -0.64
C GLU A 47 -8.19 2.22 -0.73
N GLU A 48 -7.74 1.67 -1.85
CA GLU A 48 -6.32 1.36 -2.09
C GLU A 48 -5.45 2.63 -2.09
N PHE A 49 -5.93 3.71 -2.70
CA PHE A 49 -5.27 5.01 -2.66
C PHE A 49 -5.23 5.60 -1.26
N ALA A 50 -6.35 5.56 -0.53
CA ALA A 50 -6.40 6.04 0.85
C ALA A 50 -5.45 5.27 1.78
N LEU A 51 -5.33 3.95 1.58
CA LEU A 51 -4.34 3.13 2.29
C LEU A 51 -2.90 3.50 1.93
N ALA A 52 -2.64 3.81 0.65
CA ALA A 52 -1.33 4.27 0.21
C ALA A 52 -0.93 5.58 0.91
N GLU A 53 -1.83 6.56 0.92
CA GLU A 53 -1.64 7.85 1.58
C GLU A 53 -1.38 7.68 3.08
N ALA A 54 -2.23 6.89 3.76
CA ALA A 54 -2.07 6.59 5.19
C ALA A 54 -0.71 5.95 5.51
N CYS A 55 -0.15 5.16 4.60
CA CYS A 55 1.12 4.47 4.79
C CYS A 55 2.34 5.24 4.25
N GLY A 56 2.15 6.43 3.68
CA GLY A 56 3.22 7.17 3.01
C GLY A 56 3.82 6.41 1.82
N MET A 57 2.98 5.66 1.10
CA MET A 57 3.33 4.89 -0.08
C MET A 57 2.88 5.60 -1.35
N LYS A 58 3.58 5.35 -2.46
CA LYS A 58 3.07 5.76 -3.79
C LYS A 58 1.79 4.96 -4.07
N PRO A 59 0.71 5.59 -4.56
CA PRO A 59 -0.55 4.88 -4.85
C PRO A 59 -0.37 3.65 -5.74
N ALA A 60 0.45 3.75 -6.78
CA ALA A 60 0.72 2.64 -7.70
C ALA A 60 1.34 1.41 -7.01
N ASP A 61 2.19 1.61 -6.00
CA ASP A 61 2.83 0.51 -5.26
C ASP A 61 1.81 -0.20 -4.36
N ALA A 62 0.90 0.55 -3.74
CA ALA A 62 -0.16 0.00 -2.89
C ALA A 62 -1.21 -0.75 -3.72
N VAL A 63 -1.63 -0.19 -4.86
CA VAL A 63 -2.55 -0.86 -5.79
C VAL A 63 -1.92 -2.16 -6.31
N ALA A 64 -0.68 -2.12 -6.78
CA ALA A 64 0.00 -3.33 -7.27
C ALA A 64 0.14 -4.40 -6.18
N LEU A 65 0.43 -3.99 -4.93
CA LEU A 65 0.47 -4.90 -3.78
C LEU A 65 -0.90 -5.56 -3.52
N LEU A 66 -1.97 -4.76 -3.48
CA LEU A 66 -3.31 -5.23 -3.14
C LEU A 66 -3.94 -6.06 -4.26
N GLU A 67 -3.76 -5.67 -5.52
CA GLU A 67 -4.24 -6.44 -6.67
C GLU A 67 -3.50 -7.78 -6.83
N ALA A 68 -2.17 -7.79 -6.66
CA ALA A 68 -1.40 -9.04 -6.66
C ALA A 68 -1.76 -9.98 -5.49
N ALA A 69 -2.37 -9.44 -4.43
CA ALA A 69 -2.84 -10.21 -3.28
C ALA A 69 -4.30 -10.68 -3.44
N LYS A 70 -5.10 -10.02 -4.29
CA LYS A 70 -6.46 -10.43 -4.67
C LYS A 70 -6.43 -11.55 -5.70
N ASP A 71 -5.62 -11.38 -6.75
CA ASP A 71 -5.46 -12.36 -7.82
C ASP A 71 -3.98 -12.73 -7.98
N PRO A 72 -3.55 -13.88 -7.41
CA PRO A 72 -2.18 -14.35 -7.52
C PRO A 72 -1.72 -14.65 -8.96
N GLU A 73 -2.62 -14.92 -9.90
CA GLU A 73 -2.26 -15.19 -11.30
C GLU A 73 -1.88 -13.90 -12.03
N SER A 74 -2.50 -12.78 -11.67
CA SER A 74 -2.16 -11.44 -12.17
C SER A 74 -0.83 -10.87 -11.62
N ARG A 75 -0.17 -11.58 -10.70
CA ARG A 75 1.01 -11.10 -9.97
C ARG A 75 2.18 -10.73 -10.89
N SER A 76 2.38 -11.45 -11.99
CA SER A 76 3.44 -11.17 -12.98
C SER A 76 3.20 -9.85 -13.71
N PHE A 77 1.94 -9.56 -14.03
CA PHE A 77 1.51 -8.28 -14.61
C PHE A 77 1.79 -7.14 -13.63
N TRP A 78 1.28 -7.23 -12.40
CA TRP A 78 1.48 -6.17 -11.40
C TRP A 78 2.92 -5.99 -10.95
N LYS A 79 3.74 -7.05 -10.98
CA LYS A 79 5.18 -6.98 -10.73
C LYS A 79 5.84 -6.00 -11.70
N LYS A 80 5.54 -6.09 -13.01
CA LYS A 80 6.06 -5.17 -14.03
C LYS A 80 5.67 -3.72 -13.75
N TYR A 81 4.42 -3.46 -13.35
CA TYR A 81 3.99 -2.10 -13.01
C TYR A 81 4.66 -1.60 -11.74
N SER A 82 4.75 -2.41 -10.69
CA SER A 82 5.46 -2.04 -9.45
C SER A 82 6.97 -1.83 -9.66
N GLU A 83 7.61 -2.59 -10.58
CA GLU A 83 9.04 -2.48 -10.90
C GLU A 83 9.38 -1.17 -11.61
N VAL A 84 8.50 -0.66 -12.47
CA VAL A 84 8.66 0.66 -13.11
C VAL A 84 8.70 1.79 -12.07
N PHE A 85 7.95 1.66 -10.96
CA PHE A 85 7.95 2.63 -9.87
C PHE A 85 9.02 2.37 -8.79
N ARG A 86 9.73 1.24 -8.91
CA ARG A 86 10.82 0.75 -8.05
C ARG A 86 12.21 1.26 -8.47
N ARG A 87 12.31 2.21 -9.42
CA ARG A 87 13.54 3.00 -9.56
C ARG A 87 13.78 3.72 -8.21
N PRO A 88 14.96 3.59 -7.60
CA PRO A 88 15.07 3.69 -6.15
C PRO A 88 15.01 5.14 -5.68
N LEU A 89 14.33 5.36 -4.56
CA LEU A 89 14.53 6.50 -3.65
C LEU A 89 15.93 6.50 -2.99
N ASN A 90 16.95 5.94 -3.66
CA ASN A 90 18.37 6.01 -3.32
C ASN A 90 19.14 6.85 -4.35
N ALA A 91 18.53 7.88 -4.94
CA ALA A 91 19.33 9.02 -5.36
C ALA A 91 19.73 9.75 -4.07
N PRO A 92 21.03 9.79 -3.71
CA PRO A 92 21.45 10.50 -2.51
C PRO A 92 21.00 11.95 -2.62
N ASN A 93 20.51 12.45 -1.50
CA ASN A 93 20.20 13.83 -1.23
C ASN A 93 21.46 14.67 -1.53
N ARG A 94 21.71 15.02 -2.80
CA ARG A 94 22.72 16.01 -3.16
C ARG A 94 22.12 17.36 -2.82
N GLY A 95 22.29 17.72 -1.54
CA GLY A 95 22.45 19.11 -1.18
C GLY A 95 23.50 19.75 -2.09
N ARG A 96 23.02 20.53 -3.05
CA ARG A 96 23.64 21.80 -3.45
C ARG A 96 22.58 22.82 -3.03
N LEU A 97 22.70 23.51 -1.90
CA LEU A 97 23.71 24.55 -1.70
C LEU A 97 24.06 25.21 -3.03
N LEU A 98 23.08 25.89 -3.62
CA LEU A 98 23.35 27.11 -4.35
C LEU A 98 23.42 28.21 -3.28
N LYS A 99 24.57 28.28 -2.60
CA LYS A 99 25.02 29.49 -1.93
C LYS A 99 25.94 30.21 -2.92
N ALA A 100 25.64 31.49 -3.10
CA ALA A 100 26.48 32.59 -3.58
C ALA A 100 27.17 32.41 -4.94
#